data_AF-A0A4P9VXA4-F1
#
_entry.id   AF-A0A4P9VXA4-F1
#
_cell.length_a   1.000
_cell.length_b   1.000
_cell.length_c   1.000
_cell.angle_alpha   90.00
_cell.angle_beta   90.00
_cell.angle_gamma   90.00
#
_symmetry.space_group_name_H-M   'P 1'
#
loop_
_entity.id
_entity.type
_entity.pdbx_description
1 polymer ?
#
loop_
_entity_poly.entity_id
_entity_poly.type
_entity_poly.pdbx_seq_one_letter_code
_entity_poly.pdbx_strand_id
1 'polypeptide(L)'
;MEHLRQTPPQLPLLAALALLLNWCSTLLRRVCLAALSLGPIPHHVAFIMDGNRRFAKKLNVRTPEGHAVGSRKLEETLEWCLQLGVKVVTVYAFSIENFKRPQEEVDFLMNLAREK
;
A
#
# COMPACT_ATOMS: atom_id res chain seq x y z
N MET A 1 -1.96 -33.96 26.14
CA MET A 1 -0.57 -33.46 26.26
C MET A 1 -0.04 -33.26 24.85
N GLU A 2 -0.36 -32.12 24.24
CA GLU A 2 0.08 -31.78 22.89
C GLU A 2 0.74 -30.41 22.98
N HIS A 3 1.98 -30.37 22.50
CA HIS A 3 3.00 -29.41 22.90
C HIS A 3 2.64 -27.98 22.53
N LEU A 4 2.77 -27.10 23.53
CA LEU A 4 2.91 -25.65 23.37
C LEU A 4 3.97 -25.34 22.31
N ARG A 5 3.56 -24.97 21.09
CA ARG A 5 4.41 -24.18 20.20
C ARG A 5 4.53 -22.80 20.80
N GLN A 6 5.46 -22.66 21.74
CA GLN A 6 5.98 -21.37 22.15
C GLN A 6 6.58 -20.72 20.91
N THR A 7 5.92 -19.69 20.38
CA THR A 7 6.58 -18.72 19.51
C THR A 7 7.78 -18.17 20.28
N PRO A 8 9.00 -18.18 19.73
CA PRO A 8 10.16 -17.68 20.46
C PRO A 8 9.92 -16.22 20.85
N PRO A 9 10.34 -15.79 22.05
CA PRO A 9 10.30 -14.37 22.41
C PRO A 9 11.18 -13.64 21.41
N GLN A 10 10.58 -12.77 20.61
CA GLN A 10 11.34 -11.84 19.78
C GLN A 10 12.24 -11.04 20.73
N LEU A 11 13.56 -11.02 20.50
CA LEU A 11 14.49 -10.30 21.38
C LEU A 11 14.03 -8.84 21.51
N PRO A 12 13.80 -8.32 22.74
CA PRO A 12 13.20 -7.00 22.95
C PRO A 12 14.02 -5.86 22.32
N LEU A 13 15.33 -6.06 22.15
CA LEU A 13 16.23 -5.10 21.50
C LEU A 13 15.93 -4.91 20.00
N LEU A 14 15.61 -6.00 19.28
CA LEU A 14 15.28 -5.92 17.84
C LEU A 14 13.93 -5.23 17.63
N ALA A 15 12.95 -5.51 18.49
CA ALA A 15 11.67 -4.82 18.49
C ALA A 15 11.84 -3.33 18.81
N ALA A 16 12.65 -2.99 19.83
CA ALA A 16 12.95 -1.60 20.18
C ALA A 16 13.66 -0.87 19.03
N LEU A 17 14.62 -1.52 18.36
CA LEU A 17 15.28 -0.96 17.18
C LEU A 17 14.30 -0.74 16.02
N ALA A 18 13.42 -1.70 15.74
CA ALA A 18 12.40 -1.57 14.70
C ALA A 18 11.42 -0.42 15.00
N LEU A 19 10.99 -0.27 16.26
CA LEU A 19 10.15 0.85 16.69
C LEU A 19 10.88 2.19 16.52
N LEU A 20 12.16 2.27 16.90
CA LEU A 20 12.97 3.46 16.73
C LEU A 20 13.14 3.82 15.25
N LEU A 21 13.45 2.84 14.39
CA LEU A 21 13.57 3.04 12.95
C LEU A 21 12.26 3.51 12.33
N ASN A 22 11.13 2.94 12.74
CA ASN A 22 9.80 3.36 12.29
C ASN A 22 9.43 4.76 12.79
N TRP A 23 9.84 5.11 14.01
CA TRP A 23 9.66 6.46 14.54
C TRP A 23 10.49 7.48 13.76
N CYS A 24 11.77 7.18 13.50
CA CYS A 24 12.66 8.02 12.70
C CYS A 24 12.13 8.21 11.27
N SER A 25 11.65 7.15 10.62
CA SER A 25 11.08 7.25 9.27
C SER A 25 9.78 8.07 9.27
N THR A 26 8.95 7.94 10.30
CA THR A 26 7.72 8.73 10.45
C THR A 26 8.04 10.21 10.68
N LEU A 27 9.03 10.53 11.53
CA LEU A 27 9.49 11.89 11.75
C LEU A 27 10.03 12.50 10.46
N LEU A 28 10.91 11.78 9.76
CA LEU A 28 11.47 12.22 8.48
C LEU A 28 10.35 12.50 7.47
N ARG A 29 9.38 11.59 7.34
CA ARG A 29 8.24 11.78 6.45
C ARG A 29 7.45 13.04 6.79
N ARG A 30 7.16 13.29 8.06
CA ARG A 30 6.44 14.51 8.51
C ARG A 30 7.21 15.78 8.15
N VAL A 31 8.52 15.80 8.37
CA VAL A 31 9.38 16.94 8.02
C VAL A 31 9.39 17.16 6.50
N CYS A 32 9.54 16.10 5.70
CA CYS A 32 9.51 16.19 4.25
C CYS A 32 8.16 16.71 3.73
N LEU A 33 7.04 16.20 4.25
CA LEU A 33 5.71 16.66 3.84
C LEU A 33 5.50 18.14 4.21
N ALA A 34 5.91 18.54 5.42
CA ALA A 34 5.84 19.94 5.84
C ALA A 34 6.71 20.86 4.97
N ALA A 35 7.89 20.40 4.57
CA ALA A 35 8.76 21.16 3.66
C ALA A 35 8.14 21.29 2.26
N LEU A 36 7.57 20.21 1.72
CA LEU A 36 6.88 20.22 0.43
C LEU A 36 5.62 21.11 0.44
N SER A 37 4.90 21.16 1.56
CA SER A 37 3.71 22.01 1.69
C SER A 37 3.99 23.51 1.75
N LEU A 38 5.26 23.93 1.84
CA LEU A 38 5.64 25.33 1.68
C LEU A 38 5.69 25.76 0.20
N GLY A 39 5.74 24.79 -0.72
CA GLY A 39 5.73 25.02 -2.15
C GLY A 39 4.33 24.99 -2.78
N PRO A 40 4.22 25.19 -4.09
CA PRO A 40 2.96 25.06 -4.81
C PRO A 40 2.46 23.60 -4.76
N ILE A 41 1.24 23.41 -4.25
CA ILE A 41 0.57 22.11 -4.19
C ILE A 41 -0.35 21.93 -5.41
N PRO A 42 -0.27 20.81 -6.14
CA PRO A 42 -1.17 20.54 -7.24
C PRO A 42 -2.61 20.36 -6.75
N HIS A 43 -3.56 20.95 -7.46
CA HIS A 43 -4.99 20.80 -7.15
C HIS A 43 -5.50 19.38 -7.47
N HIS A 44 -4.95 18.75 -8.51
CA HIS A 44 -5.38 17.45 -9.02
C HIS A 44 -4.18 16.58 -9.41
N VAL A 45 -4.18 15.32 -8.95
CA VAL A 45 -3.17 14.31 -9.32
C VAL A 45 -3.88 13.05 -9.82
N ALA A 46 -3.32 12.41 -10.85
CA ALA A 46 -3.83 11.15 -11.38
C ALA A 46 -2.79 10.02 -11.24
N PHE A 47 -3.25 8.84 -10.82
CA PHE A 47 -2.42 7.65 -10.64
C PHE A 47 -2.87 6.50 -11.55
N ILE A 48 -1.90 5.87 -12.22
CA ILE A 48 -2.08 4.57 -12.88
C ILE A 48 -1.42 3.52 -11.98
N MET A 49 -2.22 2.69 -11.33
CA MET A 49 -1.73 1.69 -10.37
C MET A 49 -1.34 0.39 -11.07
N ASP A 50 -0.25 0.44 -11.82
CA ASP A 50 0.29 -0.73 -12.51
C ASP A 50 1.37 -1.42 -11.66
N GLY A 51 1.64 -2.68 -11.96
CA GLY A 51 2.76 -3.44 -11.40
C GLY A 51 2.37 -4.50 -10.38
N ASN A 52 1.12 -4.58 -9.95
CA ASN A 52 0.68 -5.54 -8.90
C ASN A 52 1.06 -7.00 -9.22
N ARG A 53 0.88 -7.45 -10.47
CA ARG A 53 1.27 -8.81 -10.92
C ARG A 53 2.79 -9.01 -10.94
N ARG A 54 3.55 -7.99 -11.38
CA ARG A 54 5.02 -8.01 -11.40
C ARG A 54 5.59 -8.01 -9.98
N PHE A 55 4.98 -7.24 -9.08
CA PHE A 55 5.30 -7.22 -7.67
C PHE A 55 5.06 -8.58 -7.03
N ALA A 56 3.90 -9.21 -7.28
CA ALA A 56 3.61 -10.56 -6.79
C ALA A 56 4.66 -11.57 -7.26
N LYS A 57 4.99 -11.56 -8.55
CA LYS A 57 6.03 -12.43 -9.13
C LYS A 57 7.40 -12.19 -8.50
N LYS A 58 7.79 -10.93 -8.27
CA LYS A 58 9.09 -10.58 -7.68
C LYS A 58 9.24 -11.09 -6.25
N LEU A 59 8.17 -11.11 -5.48
CA LEU A 59 8.15 -11.61 -4.09
C LEU A 59 7.77 -13.09 -3.99
N ASN A 60 7.56 -13.77 -5.12
CA ASN A 60 7.11 -15.15 -5.19
C ASN A 60 5.80 -15.40 -4.39
N VAL A 61 4.89 -14.43 -4.43
CA VAL A 61 3.55 -14.49 -3.82
C VAL A 61 2.47 -14.61 -4.89
N ARG A 62 1.25 -14.94 -4.47
CA ARG A 62 0.13 -15.09 -5.41
C ARG A 62 -0.31 -13.73 -5.97
N THR A 63 -0.80 -13.72 -7.21
CA THR A 63 -1.29 -12.50 -7.88
C THR A 63 -2.36 -11.72 -7.06
N PRO A 64 -3.38 -12.38 -6.47
CA PRO A 64 -4.34 -11.70 -5.59
C PRO A 64 -3.69 -10.96 -4.42
N GLU A 65 -2.63 -11.51 -3.82
CA GLU A 65 -1.91 -10.86 -2.72
C GLU A 65 -1.19 -9.60 -3.20
N GLY A 66 -0.65 -9.61 -4.42
CA GLY A 66 -0.10 -8.42 -5.06
C GLY A 66 -1.16 -7.32 -5.25
N HIS A 67 -2.37 -7.69 -5.66
CA HIS A 67 -3.49 -6.74 -5.78
C HIS A 67 -3.94 -6.18 -4.43
N ALA A 68 -4.02 -7.00 -3.38
CA ALA A 68 -4.33 -6.55 -2.03
C ALA A 68 -3.26 -5.59 -1.47
N VAL A 69 -1.97 -5.85 -1.76
CA VAL A 69 -0.88 -4.91 -1.42
C VAL A 69 -1.02 -3.60 -2.21
N GLY A 70 -1.35 -3.68 -3.50
CA GLY A 70 -1.62 -2.50 -4.33
C GLY A 70 -2.75 -1.62 -3.79
N SER A 71 -3.86 -2.23 -3.38
CA SER A 71 -5.00 -1.53 -2.75
C SER A 71 -4.58 -0.81 -1.45
N ARG A 72 -3.86 -1.47 -0.55
CA ARG A 72 -3.33 -0.81 0.66
C ARG A 72 -2.35 0.33 0.34
N LYS A 73 -1.55 0.17 -0.71
CA LYS A 73 -0.62 1.23 -1.15
C LYS A 73 -1.36 2.44 -1.71
N LEU A 74 -2.49 2.22 -2.38
CA LEU A 74 -3.35 3.32 -2.81
C LEU A 74 -3.88 4.10 -1.61
N GLU A 75 -4.44 3.41 -0.61
CA GLU A 75 -4.96 4.04 0.61
C GLU A 75 -3.89 4.92 1.28
N GLU A 76 -2.67 4.41 1.42
CA GLU A 76 -1.54 5.17 1.95
C GLU A 76 -1.17 6.39 1.09
N THR A 77 -1.23 6.25 -0.24
CA THR A 77 -0.94 7.35 -1.17
C THR A 77 -2.00 8.45 -1.11
N LEU A 78 -3.28 8.06 -1.02
CA LEU A 78 -4.39 9.01 -0.86
C LEU A 78 -4.29 9.77 0.46
N GLU A 79 -3.88 9.10 1.55
CA GLU A 79 -3.60 9.74 2.82
C GLU A 79 -2.47 10.78 2.70
N TRP A 80 -1.41 10.49 1.95
CA TRP A 80 -0.35 11.48 1.70
C TRP A 80 -0.85 12.67 0.87
N CYS A 81 -1.65 12.41 -0.17
CA CYS A 81 -2.27 13.48 -0.97
C CYS A 81 -3.14 14.39 -0.10
N LEU A 82 -3.92 13.80 0.81
CA LEU A 82 -4.74 14.53 1.77
C LEU A 82 -3.88 15.39 2.71
N GLN A 83 -2.81 14.82 3.28
CA GLN A 83 -1.88 15.54 4.15
C GLN A 83 -1.18 16.71 3.46
N LEU A 84 -0.90 16.59 2.16
CA LEU A 84 -0.31 17.65 1.34
C LEU A 84 -1.33 18.72 0.91
N GLY A 85 -2.64 18.47 1.04
CA GLY A 85 -3.70 19.39 0.60
C GLY A 85 -4.07 19.26 -0.88
N VAL A 86 -3.78 18.12 -1.52
CA VAL A 86 -4.27 17.82 -2.87
C VAL A 86 -5.78 17.60 -2.83
N LYS A 87 -6.55 18.39 -3.59
CA LYS A 87 -8.01 18.42 -3.48
C LYS A 87 -8.72 17.33 -4.28
N VAL A 88 -8.10 16.90 -5.39
CA VAL A 88 -8.69 15.91 -6.30
C VAL A 88 -7.65 14.85 -6.59
N VAL A 89 -8.05 13.59 -6.50
CA VAL A 89 -7.24 12.46 -6.96
C VAL A 89 -8.04 11.60 -7.91
N THR A 90 -7.47 11.26 -9.07
CA THR A 90 -8.03 10.28 -10.00
C THR A 90 -7.17 9.04 -9.99
N VAL A 91 -7.80 7.87 -9.96
CA VAL A 91 -7.09 6.60 -9.92
C VAL A 91 -7.61 5.72 -11.04
N TYR A 92 -6.71 5.17 -11.85
CA TYR A 92 -7.06 4.14 -12.81
C TYR A 92 -7.00 2.78 -12.14
N ALA A 93 -8.13 2.36 -11.56
CA ALA A 93 -8.23 1.14 -10.75
C ALA A 93 -8.46 -0.13 -11.59
N PHE A 94 -9.24 -0.04 -12.67
CA PHE A 94 -9.59 -1.19 -13.51
C PHE A 94 -9.95 -0.75 -14.94
N SER A 95 -9.43 -1.44 -15.95
CA SER A 95 -9.71 -1.16 -17.38
C SER A 95 -10.68 -2.15 -18.01
N ILE A 96 -11.31 -1.77 -19.13
CA ILE A 96 -12.15 -2.69 -19.92
C ILE A 96 -11.35 -3.90 -20.41
N GLU A 97 -10.09 -3.70 -20.77
CA GLU A 97 -9.18 -4.78 -21.19
C GLU A 97 -8.88 -5.76 -20.04
N ASN A 98 -9.06 -5.35 -18.78
CA ASN A 98 -8.82 -6.24 -17.64
C ASN A 98 -9.90 -7.33 -17.50
N PHE A 99 -11.07 -7.17 -18.13
CA PHE A 99 -12.05 -8.26 -18.25
C PHE A 99 -11.55 -9.44 -19.08
N LYS A 100 -10.48 -9.28 -19.88
CA LYS A 100 -9.88 -10.37 -20.65
C LYS A 100 -8.91 -11.24 -19.83
N ARG A 101 -8.71 -10.93 -18.54
CA ARG A 101 -7.86 -11.72 -17.63
C ARG A 101 -8.59 -12.98 -17.15
N PRO A 102 -7.89 -13.94 -16.54
CA PRO A 102 -8.55 -15.13 -15.99
C PRO A 102 -9.69 -14.76 -15.04
N GLN A 103 -10.81 -15.48 -15.11
CA GLN A 103 -12.03 -15.17 -14.36
C GLN A 103 -11.78 -15.06 -12.86
N GLU A 104 -10.98 -15.97 -12.29
CA GLU A 104 -10.61 -15.95 -10.86
C GLU A 104 -9.91 -14.64 -10.44
N GLU A 105 -9.07 -14.06 -11.33
CA GLU A 105 -8.42 -12.77 -11.07
C GLU A 105 -9.43 -11.62 -11.12
N VAL A 106 -10.34 -11.64 -12.09
CA VAL A 106 -11.40 -10.64 -12.23
C VAL A 106 -12.34 -10.68 -11.03
N ASP A 107 -12.79 -11.86 -10.62
CA ASP A 107 -13.67 -12.04 -9.46
C ASP A 107 -13.02 -11.54 -8.18
N PHE A 108 -11.73 -11.84 -7.98
CA PHE A 108 -10.97 -11.31 -6.86
C PHE A 108 -10.91 -9.77 -6.88
N LEU A 109 -10.64 -9.16 -8.03
CA LEU A 109 -10.59 -7.69 -8.16
C LEU A 109 -11.95 -7.04 -7.88
N MET A 110 -13.05 -7.66 -8.33
CA MET A 110 -14.40 -7.18 -8.07
C MET A 110 -14.80 -7.32 -6.59
N ASN A 111 -14.38 -8.41 -5.94
CA ASN A 111 -14.59 -8.58 -4.50
C ASN A 111 -13.77 -7.57 -3.70
N LEU A 112 -12.50 -7.36 -4.06
CA LEU A 112 -11.65 -6.34 -3.45
C LEU A 112 -12.26 -4.93 -3.57
N ALA A 113 -12.86 -4.61 -4.71
CA ALA A 113 -13.57 -3.35 -4.92
C ALA A 113 -14.90 -3.22 -4.16
N ARG A 114 -15.50 -4.34 -3.74
CA ARG A 114 -16.72 -4.35 -2.89
C ARG A 114 -16.40 -4.24 -1.41
N GLU A 115 -15.27 -4.79 -0.98
CA GLU A 115 -14.84 -4.82 0.43
C GLU A 115 -14.21 -3.51 0.90
N LYS A 116 -13.74 -2.68 -0.04
CA LYS A 116 -13.05 -1.41 0.21
C LYS A 116 -13.98 -0.23 -0.04
#